data_AF-A0A915NJG2-F1
#
_entry.id   AF-A0A915NJG2-F1
#
_cell.length_a   1.000
_cell.length_b   1.000
_cell.length_c   1.000
_cell.angle_alpha   90.00
_cell.angle_beta   90.00
_cell.angle_gamma   90.00
#
_symmetry.space_group_name_H-M   'P 1'
#
loop_
_entity.id
_entity.type
_entity.pdbx_description
1 polymer ?
#
loop_
_entity_poly.entity_id
_entity_poly.type
_entity_poly.pdbx_seq_one_letter_code
_entity_poly.pdbx_strand_id
1 'polypeptide(L)'
;MRDQIIRVKGTDQVPILLVGNKCDLAHQRQVRSEDGAALAEYWACPFAECSAKSAHNVNTVFAEIVREINYVQSARQKQRHSFFWAAECSADLILGINRCLEVPFPKIARKLFHNKRVYIWIVFCNLYGLYWLLFSHNYIFNGRKFEISFDPLNGYRPFRMELFANDLLPFTVHNTILALGSPIIYSIFSICVFFKGRELISSVSKEEKLSNNEF
;
A
#
# COMPACT_ATOMS: atom_id res chain seq x y z
N MET A 1 -31.37 0.98 -9.33
CA MET A 1 -31.05 -0.37 -8.80
C MET A 1 -29.70 -0.39 -8.08
N ARG A 2 -28.60 0.07 -8.72
CA ARG A 2 -27.28 0.24 -8.08
C ARG A 2 -27.33 0.98 -6.74
N ASP A 3 -27.99 2.13 -6.68
CA ASP A 3 -28.04 2.96 -5.47
C ASP A 3 -28.78 2.29 -4.31
N GLN A 4 -29.76 1.43 -4.62
CA GLN A 4 -30.45 0.63 -3.60
C GLN A 4 -29.52 -0.44 -3.01
N ILE A 5 -28.70 -1.08 -3.85
CA ILE A 5 -27.70 -2.07 -3.41
C ILE A 5 -26.67 -1.41 -2.49
N ILE A 6 -26.14 -0.25 -2.89
CA ILE A 6 -25.19 0.54 -2.11
C ILE A 6 -25.81 0.95 -0.77
N ARG A 7 -27.05 1.48 -0.78
CA ARG A 7 -27.76 1.89 0.43
C ARG A 7 -27.98 0.74 1.40
N VAL A 8 -28.32 -0.46 0.92
CA VAL A 8 -28.53 -1.64 1.76
C VAL A 8 -27.21 -2.20 2.29
N LYS A 9 -26.13 -2.15 1.50
CA LYS A 9 -24.81 -2.65 1.90
C LYS A 9 -24.03 -1.65 2.77
N GLY A 10 -24.41 -0.37 2.78
CA GLY A 10 -23.77 0.68 3.57
C GLY A 10 -22.32 0.99 3.14
N THR A 11 -21.93 0.61 1.91
CA THR A 11 -20.60 0.84 1.36
C THR A 11 -20.69 1.01 -0.15
N ASP A 12 -19.90 1.92 -0.71
CA ASP A 12 -19.79 2.13 -2.16
C ASP A 12 -18.93 1.06 -2.85
N GLN A 13 -18.17 0.27 -2.08
CA GLN A 13 -17.31 -0.80 -2.59
C GLN A 13 -18.06 -2.14 -2.65
N VAL A 14 -19.12 -2.20 -3.47
CA VAL A 14 -19.83 -3.45 -3.74
C VAL A 14 -19.35 -4.01 -5.09
N PRO A 15 -18.92 -5.28 -5.16
CA PRO A 15 -18.63 -5.91 -6.43
C PRO A 15 -19.93 -6.04 -7.24
N ILE A 16 -19.98 -5.39 -8.40
CA ILE A 16 -21.13 -5.36 -9.30
C ILE A 16 -20.64 -5.80 -10.68
N LEU A 17 -21.41 -6.64 -11.37
CA LEU A 17 -21.23 -7.02 -12.77
C LEU A 17 -22.56 -6.79 -13.47
N LEU A 18 -22.56 -6.00 -14.54
CA LEU A 18 -23.76 -5.78 -15.36
C LEU A 18 -23.88 -6.90 -16.39
N VAL A 19 -25.04 -7.56 -16.42
CA VAL A 19 -25.26 -8.72 -17.30
C VAL A 19 -26.46 -8.50 -18.21
N GLY A 20 -26.22 -8.47 -19.52
CA GLY A 20 -27.25 -8.48 -20.55
C GLY A 20 -27.68 -9.91 -20.88
N ASN A 21 -28.71 -10.42 -20.21
CA ASN A 21 -29.22 -11.77 -20.47
C ASN A 21 -30.08 -11.82 -21.75
N LYS A 22 -30.30 -13.03 -22.28
CA LYS A 22 -31.09 -13.35 -23.48
C LYS A 22 -30.46 -12.84 -24.79
N CYS A 23 -29.14 -12.89 -24.90
CA CYS A 23 -28.44 -12.49 -26.13
C CYS A 23 -28.82 -13.34 -27.37
N ASP A 24 -29.45 -14.50 -27.16
CA ASP A 24 -30.01 -15.34 -28.23
C ASP A 24 -31.18 -14.69 -28.97
N LEU A 25 -31.89 -13.76 -28.35
CA LEU A 25 -33.02 -13.04 -28.96
C LEU A 25 -32.57 -11.79 -29.72
N ALA A 26 -31.57 -11.93 -30.60
CA ALA A 26 -31.00 -10.82 -31.36
C ALA A 26 -32.06 -10.05 -32.17
N HIS A 27 -33.04 -10.75 -32.73
CA HIS A 27 -34.13 -10.16 -33.50
C HIS A 27 -35.15 -9.35 -32.67
N GLN A 28 -35.18 -9.55 -31.34
CA GLN A 28 -36.05 -8.81 -30.41
C GLN A 28 -35.24 -7.88 -29.50
N ARG A 29 -34.00 -7.56 -29.89
CA ARG A 29 -33.10 -6.70 -29.11
C ARG A 29 -33.67 -5.29 -29.02
N GLN A 30 -33.99 -4.87 -27.80
CA GLN A 30 -34.44 -3.50 -27.50
C GLN A 30 -33.30 -2.60 -26.99
N VAL A 31 -32.25 -3.20 -26.43
CA VAL A 31 -31.09 -2.48 -25.87
C VAL A 31 -29.84 -2.88 -26.65
N ARG A 32 -29.13 -1.90 -27.18
CA ARG A 32 -27.86 -2.16 -27.89
C ARG A 32 -26.78 -2.54 -26.89
N SER A 33 -25.82 -3.35 -27.34
CA SER A 33 -24.67 -3.71 -26.51
C SER A 33 -23.85 -2.48 -26.10
N GLU A 34 -23.81 -1.46 -26.97
CA GLU A 34 -23.21 -0.15 -26.72
C GLU A 34 -23.85 0.57 -25.51
N ASP A 35 -25.18 0.59 -25.43
CA ASP A 35 -25.91 1.23 -24.32
C ASP A 35 -25.65 0.52 -23.00
N GLY A 36 -25.59 -0.82 -23.04
CA GLY A 36 -25.23 -1.66 -21.89
C GLY A 36 -23.80 -1.39 -21.42
N ALA A 37 -22.85 -1.28 -22.35
CA ALA A 37 -21.46 -0.96 -22.05
C ALA A 37 -21.32 0.47 -21.48
N ALA A 38 -22.00 1.46 -22.06
CA ALA A 38 -21.98 2.84 -21.57
C ALA A 38 -22.57 2.95 -20.15
N LEU A 39 -23.64 2.20 -19.85
CA LEU A 39 -24.19 2.15 -18.49
C LEU A 39 -23.23 1.48 -17.50
N ALA A 40 -22.53 0.42 -17.93
CA ALA A 40 -21.55 -0.26 -17.11
C ALA A 40 -20.32 0.61 -16.82
N GLU A 41 -19.87 1.39 -17.81
CA GLU A 41 -18.83 2.40 -17.64
C GLU A 41 -19.26 3.49 -16.65
N TYR A 42 -20.49 4.01 -16.78
CA TYR A 42 -21.06 4.97 -15.83
C TYR A 42 -21.15 4.40 -14.40
N TRP A 43 -21.44 3.11 -14.24
CA TRP A 43 -21.47 2.43 -12.95
C TRP A 43 -20.09 1.98 -12.45
N ALA A 44 -19.06 2.16 -13.28
CA ALA A 44 -17.72 1.61 -13.12
C ALA A 44 -17.75 0.11 -12.76
N CYS A 45 -18.42 -0.69 -13.59
CA CYS A 45 -18.47 -2.15 -13.45
C CYS A 45 -18.27 -2.85 -14.80
N PRO A 46 -17.79 -4.10 -14.82
CA PRO A 46 -17.74 -4.90 -16.04
C PRO A 46 -19.14 -5.15 -16.64
N PHE A 47 -19.19 -5.33 -17.95
CA PHE A 47 -20.39 -5.71 -18.72
C PHE A 47 -20.17 -7.03 -19.44
N ALA A 48 -21.16 -7.91 -19.42
CA ALA A 48 -21.16 -9.14 -20.19
C ALA A 48 -22.56 -9.47 -20.71
N GLU A 49 -22.66 -9.96 -21.95
CA GLU A 49 -23.90 -10.52 -22.47
C GLU A 49 -23.90 -12.04 -22.32
N CYS A 50 -25.04 -12.62 -21.95
CA CYS A 50 -25.18 -14.06 -21.79
C CYS A 50 -26.55 -14.54 -22.27
N SER A 51 -26.67 -15.85 -22.46
CA SER A 51 -27.97 -16.49 -22.64
C SER A 51 -28.05 -17.71 -21.73
N ALA A 52 -28.92 -17.62 -20.73
CA ALA A 52 -29.25 -18.76 -19.89
C ALA A 52 -29.89 -19.91 -20.69
N LYS A 53 -30.57 -19.61 -21.80
CA LYS A 53 -31.27 -20.59 -22.63
C LYS A 53 -30.30 -21.44 -23.45
N SER A 54 -29.30 -20.82 -24.08
CA SER A 54 -28.28 -21.53 -24.86
C SER A 54 -27.02 -21.88 -24.05
N ALA A 55 -27.05 -21.64 -22.73
CA ALA A 55 -25.90 -21.72 -21.83
C ALA A 55 -24.69 -20.89 -22.30
N HIS A 56 -24.91 -19.89 -23.15
CA HIS A 56 -23.86 -19.07 -23.72
C HIS A 56 -23.34 -18.06 -22.69
N ASN A 57 -22.03 -18.05 -22.47
CA ASN A 57 -21.30 -17.11 -21.60
C ASN A 57 -21.71 -17.11 -20.11
N VAL A 58 -22.52 -18.08 -19.68
CA VAL A 58 -23.00 -18.18 -18.28
C VAL A 58 -21.83 -18.45 -17.33
N ASN A 59 -20.96 -19.41 -17.65
CA ASN A 59 -19.79 -19.75 -16.83
C ASN A 59 -18.82 -18.57 -16.69
N THR A 60 -18.61 -17.83 -17.77
CA THR A 60 -17.74 -16.63 -17.77
C THR A 60 -18.30 -15.56 -16.86
N VAL A 61 -19.62 -15.28 -16.91
CA VAL A 61 -20.28 -14.30 -16.03
C VAL A 61 -20.10 -14.66 -14.55
N PHE A 62 -20.28 -15.95 -14.19
CA PHE A 62 -20.05 -16.40 -12.82
C PHE A 62 -18.58 -16.30 -12.40
N ALA A 63 -17.65 -16.62 -13.30
CA ALA A 63 -16.23 -16.47 -13.03
C ALA A 63 -15.84 -14.99 -12.82
N GLU A 64 -16.37 -14.08 -13.64
CA GLU A 64 -16.09 -12.64 -13.55
C GLU A 64 -16.60 -12.01 -12.25
N ILE A 65 -17.82 -12.35 -11.79
CA ILE A 65 -18.31 -11.80 -10.52
C ILE A 65 -17.52 -12.32 -9.31
N VAL A 66 -17.10 -13.59 -9.33
CA VAL A 66 -16.24 -14.15 -8.26
C VAL A 66 -14.88 -13.44 -8.24
N ARG A 67 -14.31 -13.13 -9.41
CA ARG A 67 -13.07 -12.35 -9.51
C ARG A 67 -13.24 -10.95 -8.94
N GLU A 68 -14.33 -10.26 -9.28
CA GLU A 68 -14.60 -8.92 -8.77
C GLU A 68 -14.74 -8.93 -7.23
N ILE A 69 -15.39 -9.96 -6.68
CA ILE A 69 -15.47 -10.18 -5.22
C ILE A 69 -14.07 -10.32 -4.61
N ASN A 70 -13.22 -11.18 -5.18
CA ASN A 70 -11.86 -11.40 -4.68
C ASN A 70 -11.00 -10.14 -4.78
N TYR A 71 -11.10 -9.39 -5.89
CA TYR A 71 -10.39 -8.13 -6.07
C TYR A 71 -10.76 -7.09 -5.00
N VAL A 72 -12.07 -6.86 -4.78
CA VAL A 72 -12.55 -5.94 -3.75
C VAL A 72 -12.09 -6.38 -2.36
N GLN A 73 -12.07 -7.69 -2.08
CA GLN A 73 -11.56 -8.21 -0.81
C GLN A 73 -10.05 -7.96 -0.65
N SER A 74 -9.24 -8.20 -1.69
CA SER A 74 -7.78 -7.95 -1.69
C SER A 74 -7.41 -6.49 -1.55
N ALA A 75 -8.10 -5.59 -2.26
CA ALA A 75 -7.93 -4.14 -2.10
C ALA A 75 -8.21 -3.71 -0.64
N ARG A 76 -9.30 -4.21 -0.04
CA ARG A 76 -9.63 -3.98 1.36
C ARG A 76 -8.57 -4.53 2.34
N GLN A 77 -7.83 -5.58 1.98
CA GLN A 77 -6.75 -6.09 2.83
C GLN A 77 -5.50 -5.21 2.80
N LYS A 78 -5.15 -4.74 1.61
CA LYS A 78 -3.93 -3.95 1.40
C LYS A 78 -4.00 -2.63 2.18
N GLN A 79 -5.20 -2.04 2.25
CA GLN A 79 -5.48 -0.91 3.13
C GLN A 79 -5.31 -1.25 4.63
N ARG A 80 -5.65 -2.48 5.06
CA ARG A 80 -5.54 -2.88 6.48
C ARG A 80 -4.11 -3.13 6.95
N HIS A 81 -3.24 -3.63 6.08
CA HIS A 81 -1.81 -3.72 6.38
C HIS A 81 -1.12 -2.34 6.41
N SER A 82 -1.73 -1.32 5.80
CA SER A 82 -1.13 0.02 5.72
C SER A 82 -0.95 0.70 7.08
N PHE A 83 -1.79 0.41 8.09
CA PHE A 83 -1.69 1.02 9.42
C PHE A 83 -0.39 0.65 10.15
N PHE A 84 -0.23 -0.65 10.47
CA PHE A 84 0.93 -1.13 11.22
C PHE A 84 2.21 -0.87 10.44
N TRP A 85 2.16 -1.07 9.13
CA TRP A 85 3.29 -0.86 8.24
C TRP A 85 3.69 0.63 8.15
N ALA A 86 2.74 1.58 8.11
CA ALA A 86 3.08 3.01 8.06
C ALA A 86 3.68 3.52 9.39
N ALA A 87 3.16 3.06 10.53
CA ALA A 87 3.71 3.43 11.83
C ALA A 87 5.14 2.89 12.02
N GLU A 88 5.35 1.61 11.73
CA GLU A 88 6.66 0.93 11.82
C GLU A 88 7.69 1.59 10.90
N CYS A 89 7.36 1.76 9.61
CA CYS A 89 8.29 2.34 8.65
C CYS A 89 8.60 3.83 8.93
N SER A 90 7.65 4.58 9.49
CA SER A 90 7.92 5.96 9.93
C SER A 90 8.87 6.01 11.13
N ALA A 91 8.78 5.05 12.06
CA ALA A 91 9.68 4.96 13.20
C ALA A 91 11.11 4.58 12.77
N ASP A 92 11.25 3.65 11.83
CA ASP A 92 12.54 3.26 11.26
C ASP A 92 13.23 4.42 10.55
N LEU A 93 12.47 5.24 9.82
CA LEU A 93 12.99 6.43 9.15
C LEU A 93 13.54 7.44 10.16
N ILE A 94 12.81 7.70 11.24
CA ILE A 94 13.24 8.60 12.32
C ILE A 94 14.47 8.05 13.03
N LEU A 95 14.52 6.74 13.28
CA LEU A 95 15.67 6.09 13.90
C LEU A 95 16.91 6.19 13.00
N GLY A 96 16.76 5.97 11.69
CA GLY A 96 17.82 6.13 10.70
C GLY A 96 18.36 7.57 10.68
N ILE A 97 17.47 8.57 10.72
CA ILE A 97 17.87 9.98 10.81
C ILE A 97 18.64 10.26 12.11
N ASN A 98 18.18 9.74 13.25
CA ASN A 98 18.89 9.91 14.52
C ASN A 98 20.33 9.35 14.43
N ARG A 99 20.49 8.15 13.88
CA ARG A 99 21.81 7.51 13.71
C ARG A 99 22.71 8.26 12.74
N CYS A 100 22.15 8.79 11.65
CA CYS A 100 22.87 9.67 10.72
C CYS A 100 23.30 10.99 11.35
N LEU A 101 22.59 11.51 12.35
CA LEU A 101 22.93 12.77 13.02
C LEU A 101 23.91 12.59 14.18
N GLU A 102 23.89 11.44 14.86
CA GLU A 102 24.81 11.15 15.97
C GLU A 102 26.29 11.17 15.55
N VAL A 103 26.60 10.68 14.34
CA VAL A 103 27.99 10.54 13.86
C VAL A 103 28.62 11.90 13.49
N PRO A 104 28.04 12.73 12.59
CA PRO A 104 28.62 14.01 12.19
C PRO A 104 28.24 15.18 13.12
N PHE A 105 27.04 15.18 13.73
CA PHE A 105 26.50 16.35 14.44
C PHE A 105 25.87 15.99 15.81
N PRO A 106 26.68 15.53 16.79
CA PRO A 106 26.17 15.05 18.08
C PRO A 106 25.47 16.13 18.92
N LYS A 107 25.75 17.42 18.67
CA LYS A 107 25.03 18.54 19.33
C LYS A 107 23.60 18.67 18.83
N ILE A 108 23.37 18.45 17.53
CA ILE A 108 22.05 18.51 16.90
C ILE A 108 21.25 17.28 17.28
N ALA A 109 21.86 16.09 17.20
CA ALA A 109 21.23 14.84 17.64
C ALA A 109 20.75 14.93 19.09
N ARG A 110 21.60 15.40 20.02
CA ARG A 110 21.19 15.61 21.42
C ARG A 110 20.10 16.67 21.58
N LYS A 111 20.07 17.71 20.74
CA LYS A 111 19.00 18.73 20.82
C LYS A 111 17.65 18.15 20.37
N LEU A 112 17.63 17.29 19.36
CA LEU A 112 16.40 16.72 18.78
C LEU A 112 15.91 15.46 19.50
N PHE A 113 16.80 14.54 19.89
CA PHE A 113 16.50 13.17 20.30
C PHE A 113 16.91 12.82 21.73
N HIS A 114 17.20 13.79 22.59
CA HIS A 114 17.61 13.50 23.97
C HIS A 114 16.46 13.66 24.99
N ASN A 115 16.48 12.86 26.05
CA ASN A 115 15.52 12.84 27.17
C ASN A 115 14.06 12.67 26.70
N LYS A 116 13.16 13.47 27.27
CA LYS A 116 11.71 13.37 27.04
C LYS A 116 11.29 13.74 25.61
N ARG A 117 12.20 14.31 24.79
CA ARG A 117 11.91 14.70 23.40
C ARG A 117 11.77 13.49 22.48
N VAL A 118 12.37 12.34 22.82
CA VAL A 118 12.17 11.08 22.11
C VAL A 118 10.69 10.67 22.11
N TYR A 119 10.00 10.87 23.24
CA TYR A 119 8.58 10.55 23.33
C TYR A 119 7.73 11.40 22.38
N ILE A 120 8.14 12.63 22.04
CA ILE A 120 7.43 13.46 21.06
C ILE A 120 7.45 12.78 19.69
N TRP A 121 8.59 12.24 19.27
CA TRP A 121 8.72 11.54 18.00
C TRP A 121 7.99 10.20 17.98
N ILE A 122 8.03 9.45 19.09
CA ILE A 122 7.27 8.19 19.23
C ILE A 122 5.77 8.47 19.17
N VAL A 123 5.29 9.48 19.90
CA VAL A 123 3.87 9.88 19.86
C VAL A 123 3.50 10.35 18.46
N PHE A 124 4.36 11.11 17.77
CA PHE A 124 4.12 11.52 16.39
C PHE A 124 3.96 10.32 15.44
N CYS A 125 4.86 9.32 15.48
CA CYS A 125 4.73 8.10 14.67
C CYS A 125 3.43 7.34 14.96
N ASN A 126 3.07 7.22 16.24
CA ASN A 126 1.84 6.53 16.64
C ASN A 126 0.58 7.29 16.24
N LEU A 127 0.59 8.63 16.32
CA LEU A 127 -0.53 9.48 15.85
C LEU A 127 -0.65 9.44 14.32
N TYR A 128 0.46 9.40 13.59
CA TYR A 128 0.47 9.22 12.14
C TYR A 128 -0.07 7.85 11.74
N GLY A 129 0.33 6.78 12.44
CA GLY A 129 -0.33 5.49 12.34
C GLY A 129 -1.83 5.62 12.61
N LEU A 130 -2.22 6.19 13.75
CA LEU A 130 -3.62 6.29 14.16
C LEU A 130 -4.48 7.06 13.14
N TYR A 131 -3.91 8.07 12.48
CA TYR A 131 -4.53 8.74 11.34
C TYR A 131 -4.86 7.74 10.21
N TRP A 132 -3.91 6.90 9.83
CA TRP A 132 -4.17 5.82 8.86
C TRP A 132 -5.20 4.81 9.34
N LEU A 133 -5.33 4.57 10.65
CA LEU A 133 -6.36 3.70 11.21
C LEU A 133 -7.77 4.33 11.15
N LEU A 134 -7.89 5.62 11.48
CA LEU A 134 -9.18 6.30 11.60
C LEU A 134 -9.76 6.74 10.26
N PHE A 135 -8.90 7.15 9.32
CA PHE A 135 -9.32 7.69 8.03
C PHE A 135 -9.33 6.63 6.90
N SER A 136 -8.66 5.49 7.08
CA SER A 136 -8.84 4.32 6.19
C SER A 136 -10.04 3.50 6.65
N HIS A 137 -11.10 3.44 5.84
CA HIS A 137 -12.36 2.83 6.25
C HIS A 137 -12.23 1.34 6.69
N ASN A 138 -12.84 1.08 7.84
CA ASN A 138 -12.77 -0.05 8.78
C ASN A 138 -13.20 -1.45 8.23
N TYR A 139 -13.11 -2.63 8.89
CA TYR A 139 -13.02 -3.05 10.30
C TYR A 139 -12.31 -4.42 10.48
N ILE A 140 -11.63 -4.55 11.63
CA ILE A 140 -11.18 -5.70 12.45
C ILE A 140 -11.39 -7.14 11.93
N PHE A 141 -10.29 -7.90 11.99
CA PHE A 141 -10.04 -9.35 11.80
C PHE A 141 -10.78 -10.17 10.70
N ASN A 142 -10.06 -10.78 9.73
CA ASN A 142 -10.30 -12.18 9.28
C ASN A 142 -9.21 -12.77 8.33
N GLY A 143 -8.90 -14.07 8.51
CA GLY A 143 -8.44 -15.09 7.53
C GLY A 143 -7.10 -14.97 6.79
N ARG A 144 -6.51 -13.77 6.71
CA ARG A 144 -5.33 -13.36 5.91
C ARG A 144 -4.08 -14.24 5.83
N LYS A 145 -3.85 -15.11 6.81
CA LYS A 145 -2.54 -15.76 7.01
C LYS A 145 -2.32 -17.01 6.15
N PHE A 146 -3.14 -17.27 5.12
CA PHE A 146 -3.06 -18.49 4.30
C PHE A 146 -2.95 -18.28 2.78
N GLU A 147 -3.03 -17.06 2.24
CA GLU A 147 -3.19 -16.87 0.78
C GLU A 147 -1.89 -16.66 -0.02
N ILE A 148 -0.77 -16.30 0.63
CA ILE A 148 0.51 -16.02 -0.07
C ILE A 148 1.13 -17.27 -0.74
N SER A 149 0.60 -18.47 -0.51
CA SER A 149 1.06 -19.69 -1.19
C SER A 149 0.22 -20.11 -2.41
N PHE A 150 -0.93 -19.49 -2.69
CA PHE A 150 -1.87 -19.96 -3.72
C PHE A 150 -2.62 -18.79 -4.40
N ASP A 151 -1.90 -17.86 -5.03
CA ASP A 151 -2.52 -16.86 -5.93
C ASP A 151 -2.39 -17.32 -7.41
N PRO A 152 -3.44 -17.91 -8.02
CA PRO A 152 -3.43 -18.37 -9.40
C PRO A 152 -3.63 -17.27 -10.45
N LEU A 153 -3.71 -15.99 -10.06
CA LEU A 153 -4.05 -14.87 -10.97
C LEU A 153 -2.86 -13.94 -11.30
N ASN A 154 -1.64 -14.41 -11.07
CA ASN A 154 -0.41 -13.68 -11.35
C ASN A 154 -0.22 -13.47 -12.86
N GLY A 155 -0.82 -12.41 -13.43
CA GLY A 155 -0.70 -12.07 -14.85
C GLY A 155 -1.80 -11.22 -15.49
N TYR A 156 -2.96 -11.00 -14.86
CA TYR A 156 -4.07 -10.24 -15.46
C TYR A 156 -4.23 -8.84 -14.87
N ARG A 157 -4.27 -7.79 -15.71
CA ARG A 157 -4.49 -6.39 -15.29
C ARG A 157 -5.99 -6.13 -15.13
N PRO A 158 -6.49 -5.77 -13.94
CA PRO A 158 -7.91 -5.46 -13.75
C PRO A 158 -8.28 -4.10 -14.36
N PHE A 159 -9.48 -4.02 -14.95
CA PHE A 159 -10.06 -2.82 -15.58
C PHE A 159 -10.25 -1.64 -14.60
N ARG A 160 -10.37 -1.90 -13.29
CA ARG A 160 -10.62 -0.91 -12.23
C ARG A 160 -9.35 -0.28 -11.64
N MET A 161 -8.20 -0.32 -12.32
CA MET A 161 -6.95 0.21 -11.75
C MET A 161 -6.94 1.75 -11.69
N GLU A 162 -7.69 2.43 -12.57
CA GLU A 162 -7.69 3.91 -12.64
C GLU A 162 -8.65 4.59 -11.65
N LEU A 163 -9.78 3.96 -11.31
CA LEU A 163 -10.82 4.62 -10.50
C LEU A 163 -10.43 4.80 -9.01
N PHE A 164 -9.57 3.93 -8.48
CA PHE A 164 -9.06 4.01 -7.10
C PHE A 164 -7.74 4.78 -6.98
N ALA A 165 -7.20 5.32 -8.08
CA ALA A 165 -5.91 6.00 -8.08
C ALA A 165 -5.87 7.21 -7.12
N ASN A 166 -7.00 7.90 -6.94
CA ASN A 166 -7.12 9.07 -6.06
C ASN A 166 -7.18 8.69 -4.57
N ASP A 167 -7.85 7.58 -4.21
CA ASP A 167 -7.88 7.09 -2.82
C ASP A 167 -6.57 6.42 -2.39
N LEU A 168 -5.74 6.01 -3.37
CA LEU A 168 -4.39 5.47 -3.12
C LEU A 168 -3.29 6.54 -3.09
N LEU A 169 -3.58 7.80 -3.43
CA LEU A 169 -2.56 8.85 -3.51
C LEU A 169 -1.75 8.99 -2.22
N PRO A 170 -2.35 9.02 -1.01
CA PRO A 170 -1.57 9.15 0.23
C PRO A 170 -0.71 7.91 0.49
N PHE A 171 -1.16 6.73 0.04
CA PHE A 171 -0.45 5.46 0.23
C PHE A 171 0.72 5.36 -0.74
N THR A 172 0.52 5.76 -2.00
CA THR A 172 1.55 5.86 -3.02
C THR A 172 2.63 6.84 -2.61
N VAL A 173 2.27 8.04 -2.13
CA VAL A 173 3.24 9.03 -1.64
C VAL A 173 4.04 8.49 -0.46
N HIS A 174 3.38 7.87 0.53
CA HIS A 174 4.07 7.26 1.67
C HIS A 174 5.06 6.16 1.23
N ASN A 175 4.65 5.27 0.32
CA ASN A 175 5.51 4.22 -0.22
C ASN A 175 6.70 4.78 -1.00
N THR A 176 6.49 5.82 -1.81
CA THR A 176 7.57 6.46 -2.56
C THR A 176 8.58 7.11 -1.63
N ILE A 177 8.11 7.78 -0.57
CA ILE A 177 8.99 8.36 0.47
C ILE A 177 9.82 7.27 1.15
N LEU A 178 9.22 6.14 1.52
CA LEU A 178 9.95 5.03 2.15
C LEU A 178 10.96 4.37 1.19
N ALA A 179 10.52 4.09 -0.05
CA ALA A 179 11.33 3.42 -1.05
C ALA A 179 12.58 4.23 -1.44
N LEU A 180 12.49 5.56 -1.46
CA LEU A 180 13.63 6.42 -1.74
C LEU A 180 14.39 6.82 -0.46
N GLY A 181 13.67 7.17 0.60
CA GLY A 181 14.25 7.72 1.83
C GLY A 181 15.10 6.72 2.63
N SER A 182 14.62 5.49 2.79
CA SER A 182 15.33 4.47 3.59
C SER A 182 16.70 4.12 2.99
N PRO A 183 16.84 3.76 1.70
CA PRO A 183 18.15 3.50 1.11
C PRO A 183 19.10 4.70 1.17
N ILE A 184 18.60 5.92 0.99
CA ILE A 184 19.40 7.15 1.05
C ILE A 184 19.96 7.36 2.45
N ILE A 185 19.11 7.25 3.49
CA ILE A 185 19.52 7.44 4.88
C ILE A 185 20.58 6.39 5.29
N TYR A 186 20.36 5.11 4.99
CA TYR A 186 21.32 4.06 5.35
C TYR A 186 22.62 4.13 4.53
N SER A 187 22.57 4.63 3.29
CA SER A 187 23.77 4.89 2.49
C SER A 187 24.60 6.03 3.11
N ILE A 188 23.96 7.12 3.53
CA ILE A 188 24.62 8.23 4.24
C ILE A 188 25.23 7.73 5.55
N PHE A 189 24.48 6.95 6.34
CA PHE A 189 24.98 6.37 7.58
C PHE A 189 26.25 5.53 7.34
N SER A 190 26.22 4.66 6.32
CA SER A 190 27.35 3.80 5.98
C SER A 190 28.60 4.60 5.59
N ILE A 191 28.41 5.68 4.82
CA ILE A 191 29.50 6.60 4.45
C ILE A 191 30.05 7.31 5.71
N CYS A 192 29.19 7.82 6.58
CA CYS A 192 29.62 8.49 7.82
C CYS A 192 30.41 7.56 8.74
N VAL A 193 29.97 6.32 8.93
CA VAL A 193 30.68 5.31 9.73
C VAL A 193 32.04 4.98 9.11
N PHE A 194 32.10 4.82 7.78
CA PHE A 194 33.36 4.52 7.09
C PHE A 194 34.42 5.61 7.31
N PHE A 195 34.06 6.88 7.13
CA PHE A 195 35.00 7.98 7.34
C PHE A 195 35.43 8.10 8.80
N LYS A 196 34.50 7.94 9.74
CA LYS A 196 34.83 8.00 11.17
C LYS A 196 35.73 6.85 11.61
N GLY A 197 35.49 5.65 11.08
CA GLY A 197 36.35 4.49 11.31
C GLY A 197 37.79 4.72 10.83
N ARG A 198 37.97 5.32 9.65
CA ARG A 198 39.31 5.67 9.14
C ARG A 198 40.03 6.71 9.99
N GLU A 199 39.29 7.70 10.49
CA GLU A 199 39.85 8.74 11.37
C GLU A 199 40.37 8.13 12.68
N LEU A 200 39.58 7.24 13.31
CA LEU A 200 39.96 6.54 14.53
C LEU A 200 41.18 5.63 14.35
N ILE A 201 41.22 4.86 13.26
CA ILE A 201 42.38 3.99 12.95
C ILE A 201 43.63 4.85 12.74
N SER A 202 43.50 6.00 12.08
CA SER A 202 44.63 6.91 11.88
C SER A 202 45.10 7.56 13.20
N SER A 203 44.22 7.86 14.15
CA SER A 203 44.63 8.38 15.46
C SER A 203 45.32 7.33 16.31
N VAL A 204 44.78 6.09 16.35
CA VAL A 204 45.39 4.99 17.11
C VAL A 204 46.78 4.65 16.57
N SER A 205 46.94 4.58 15.25
CA SER A 205 48.25 4.34 14.63
C SER A 205 49.25 5.48 14.88
N LYS A 206 48.80 6.73 15.10
CA LYS A 206 49.68 7.84 15.50
C LYS A 206 50.09 7.73 16.96
N GLU A 207 49.16 7.39 17.85
CA GLU A 207 49.45 7.18 19.29
C GLU A 207 50.42 6.02 19.53
N GLU A 208 50.26 4.89 18.84
CA GLU A 208 51.21 3.75 18.93
C GLU A 208 52.62 4.13 18.46
N LYS A 209 52.74 4.94 17.40
CA LYS A 209 54.04 5.41 16.91
C LYS A 209 54.72 6.40 17.86
N LEU A 210 53.94 7.23 18.56
CA LEU A 210 54.47 8.13 19.60
C LEU A 210 54.96 7.34 20.81
N SER A 211 54.19 6.36 21.29
CA SER A 211 54.57 5.50 22.41
C SER A 211 55.82 4.67 22.15
N ASN A 212 56.06 4.22 20.91
CA ASN A 212 57.23 3.40 20.56
C ASN A 212 58.51 4.22 20.32
N ASN A 213 58.41 5.54 20.18
CA ASN A 213 59.57 6.44 20.00
C ASN A 213 60.06 7.07 21.32
N GLU A 214 59.35 6.86 22.43
CA GLU A 214 59.71 7.37 23.77
C GLU A 214 60.54 6.36 24.62
N PHE A 215 60.92 5.22 24.03
CA PHE A 215 61.83 4.21 24.61
C PHE A 215 63.08 4.05 23.74
#